data_AF-A0A0G3XNI7-F1
#
_entry.id   AF-A0A0G3XNI7-F1
#
_cell.length_a   1.000
_cell.length_b   1.000
_cell.length_c   1.000
_cell.angle_alpha   90.00
_cell.angle_beta   90.00
_cell.angle_gamma   90.00
#
_symmetry.space_group_name_H-M   'P 1'
#
loop_
_entity.id
_entity.type
_entity.pdbx_description
1 polymer ?
#
loop_
_entity_poly.entity_id
_entity_poly.type
_entity_poly.pdbx_seq_one_letter_code
_entity_poly.pdbx_strand_id
1 'polypeptide(L)'
;MPALSHLDHFDLDIGLRDASCDENLPPVRRAIAALCIGVSVDDAYLSVRELREAVSLVHEAAPGGRAKLAGILSTQCDDFQRAIYYCLAGRGVVEMAEAMDWLLTILKARGRTAAWLSRLRLRRRDLVSPYVSEAPDGPVVSASPDFELGQSWFVERGPEPY
;
A
#
# COMPACT_ATOMS: atom_id res chain seq x y z
N MET A 1 -39.85 -10.62 -15.27
CA MET A 1 -38.70 -11.06 -14.46
C MET A 1 -37.52 -10.17 -14.82
N PRO A 2 -37.09 -9.22 -13.98
CA PRO A 2 -35.83 -8.54 -14.26
C PRO A 2 -34.70 -9.53 -14.04
N ALA A 3 -33.87 -9.73 -15.07
CA ALA A 3 -32.66 -10.54 -14.98
C ALA A 3 -31.75 -9.94 -13.90
N LEU A 4 -31.15 -10.82 -13.09
CA LEU A 4 -30.22 -10.48 -12.02
C LEU A 4 -29.02 -9.68 -12.56
N SER A 5 -29.09 -8.35 -12.51
CA SER A 5 -28.03 -7.43 -12.95
C SER A 5 -26.85 -7.32 -11.96
N HIS A 6 -26.77 -8.23 -10.98
CA HIS A 6 -25.71 -8.24 -9.97
C HIS A 6 -24.40 -8.85 -10.48
N LEU A 7 -24.41 -9.46 -11.67
CA LEU A 7 -23.26 -10.16 -12.26
C LEU A 7 -22.44 -9.29 -13.22
N ASP A 8 -22.86 -8.06 -13.52
CA ASP A 8 -22.33 -7.36 -14.69
C ASP A 8 -20.91 -6.79 -14.54
N HIS A 9 -20.31 -6.80 -13.34
CA HIS A 9 -19.00 -6.21 -13.14
C HIS A 9 -18.23 -6.92 -12.01
N PHE A 10 -17.12 -7.57 -12.35
CA PHE A 10 -16.22 -8.16 -11.35
C PHE A 10 -15.60 -7.06 -10.48
N ASP A 11 -15.64 -7.25 -9.16
CA ASP A 11 -15.01 -6.34 -8.20
C ASP A 11 -13.54 -6.71 -8.00
N LEU A 12 -12.63 -5.91 -8.57
CA LEU A 12 -11.19 -6.14 -8.39
C LEU A 12 -10.71 -5.89 -6.96
N ASP A 13 -11.49 -5.17 -6.14
CA ASP A 13 -11.11 -4.83 -4.78
C ASP A 13 -11.69 -5.80 -3.76
N ILE A 14 -12.45 -6.83 -4.17
CA ILE A 14 -13.09 -7.77 -3.23
C ILE A 14 -12.08 -8.36 -2.24
N GLY A 15 -10.90 -8.78 -2.70
CA GLY A 15 -9.86 -9.31 -1.80
C GLY A 15 -9.28 -8.27 -0.83
N LEU A 16 -9.23 -6.99 -1.22
CA LEU A 16 -8.81 -5.89 -0.33
C LEU A 16 -9.91 -5.56 0.68
N ARG A 17 -11.18 -5.59 0.26
CA ARG A 17 -12.35 -5.37 1.14
C ARG A 17 -12.45 -6.45 2.18
N ASP A 18 -12.37 -7.72 1.78
CA ASP A 18 -12.38 -8.86 2.68
C ASP A 18 -11.22 -8.76 3.68
N ALA A 19 -10.00 -8.49 3.19
CA ALA A 19 -8.84 -8.30 4.07
C ALA A 19 -8.97 -7.09 5.00
N SER A 20 -9.64 -6.01 4.60
CA SER A 20 -9.84 -4.84 5.48
C SER A 20 -10.80 -5.12 6.65
N CYS A 21 -11.67 -6.12 6.52
CA CYS A 21 -12.69 -6.48 7.50
C CYS A 21 -12.38 -7.77 8.28
N ASP A 22 -11.34 -8.52 7.91
CA ASP A 22 -11.01 -9.81 8.55
C ASP A 22 -10.38 -9.62 9.95
N GLU A 23 -11.15 -9.90 10.99
CA GLU A 23 -10.73 -9.78 12.39
C GLU A 23 -9.53 -10.66 12.77
N ASN A 24 -9.22 -11.69 11.98
CA ASN A 24 -8.04 -12.54 12.20
C ASN A 24 -6.75 -11.90 11.66
N LEU A 25 -6.85 -10.82 10.87
CA LEU A 25 -5.70 -10.08 10.40
C LEU A 25 -5.27 -9.01 11.42
N PRO A 26 -3.95 -8.83 11.61
CA PRO A 26 -3.42 -7.71 12.36
C PRO A 26 -4.04 -6.37 11.93
N PRO A 27 -4.39 -5.46 12.86
CA PRO A 27 -5.03 -4.19 12.53
C PRO A 27 -4.30 -3.38 11.45
N VAL A 28 -2.97 -3.44 11.46
CA VAL A 28 -2.11 -2.84 10.44
C VAL A 28 -2.40 -3.34 9.02
N ARG A 29 -2.52 -4.67 8.85
CA ARG A 29 -2.74 -5.30 7.56
C ARG A 29 -4.12 -4.94 7.02
N ARG A 30 -5.12 -4.89 7.91
CA ARG A 30 -6.46 -4.39 7.58
C ARG A 30 -6.42 -2.94 7.09
N ALA A 31 -5.70 -2.08 7.80
CA ALA A 31 -5.62 -0.66 7.48
C ALA A 31 -4.95 -0.41 6.11
N ILE A 32 -3.80 -1.03 5.84
CA ILE A 32 -3.11 -0.84 4.55
C ILE A 32 -3.88 -1.49 3.39
N ALA A 33 -4.64 -2.57 3.62
CA ALA A 33 -5.54 -3.12 2.61
C ALA A 33 -6.67 -2.14 2.28
N ALA A 34 -7.26 -1.49 3.29
CA ALA A 34 -8.28 -0.46 3.10
C ALA A 34 -7.77 0.73 2.29
N LEU A 35 -6.53 1.19 2.54
CA LEU A 35 -5.90 2.29 1.81
C LEU A 35 -5.71 2.00 0.32
N CYS A 36 -5.63 0.74 -0.10
CA CYS A 36 -5.47 0.37 -1.52
C CYS A 36 -6.80 0.24 -2.29
N ILE A 37 -7.94 0.31 -1.62
CA ILE A 37 -9.25 0.21 -2.26
C ILE A 37 -9.46 1.43 -3.18
N GLY A 38 -9.90 1.20 -4.41
CA GLY A 38 -10.12 2.26 -5.41
C GLY A 38 -8.86 2.78 -6.09
N VAL A 39 -7.67 2.50 -5.56
CA VAL A 39 -6.39 2.86 -6.20
C VAL A 39 -6.18 1.99 -7.43
N SER A 40 -5.62 2.57 -8.50
CA SER A 40 -5.36 1.85 -9.75
C SER A 40 -4.54 0.58 -9.52
N VAL A 41 -4.70 -0.43 -10.39
CA VAL A 41 -4.06 -1.74 -10.21
C VAL A 41 -2.54 -1.63 -10.24
N ASP A 42 -2.01 -0.91 -11.22
CA ASP A 42 -0.57 -0.77 -11.42
C ASP A 42 0.02 0.19 -10.39
N ASP A 43 -0.63 1.32 -10.12
CA ASP A 43 -0.15 2.30 -9.14
C ASP A 43 -0.08 1.67 -7.75
N ALA A 44 -1.15 0.98 -7.31
CA ALA A 44 -1.15 0.31 -6.01
C ALA A 44 0.03 -0.66 -5.87
N TYR A 45 0.24 -1.53 -6.87
CA TYR A 45 1.31 -2.54 -6.82
C TYR A 45 2.71 -1.91 -6.88
N LEU A 46 2.94 -1.00 -7.84
CA LEU A 46 4.25 -0.41 -8.09
C LEU A 46 4.66 0.52 -6.95
N SER A 47 3.75 1.36 -6.45
CA SER A 47 4.02 2.29 -5.35
C SER A 47 4.33 1.58 -4.04
N VAL A 48 3.58 0.51 -3.70
CA VAL A 48 3.87 -0.30 -2.50
C VAL A 48 5.21 -1.04 -2.66
N ARG A 49 5.50 -1.56 -3.86
CA ARG A 49 6.77 -2.25 -4.13
C ARG A 49 7.96 -1.32 -3.99
N GLU A 50 7.86 -0.11 -4.55
CA GLU A 50 8.90 0.91 -4.45
C GLU A 50 9.14 1.33 -2.99
N LEU A 51 8.07 1.57 -2.23
CA LEU A 51 8.17 1.91 -0.81
C LEU A 51 8.81 0.76 0.00
N ARG A 52 8.40 -0.49 -0.27
CA ARG A 52 8.97 -1.67 0.37
C ARG A 52 10.46 -1.80 0.09
N GLU A 53 10.88 -1.57 -1.14
CA GLU A 53 12.29 -1.58 -1.54
C GLU A 53 13.07 -0.49 -0.80
N ALA A 54 12.55 0.75 -0.76
CA ALA A 54 13.18 1.85 -0.05
C ALA A 54 13.37 1.55 1.45
N VAL A 55 12.36 0.96 2.10
CA VAL A 55 12.44 0.53 3.51
C VAL A 55 13.52 -0.54 3.69
N SER A 56 13.63 -1.52 2.78
CA SER A 56 14.70 -2.52 2.84
C SER A 56 16.08 -1.89 2.74
N LEU A 57 16.28 -0.99 1.78
CA LEU A 57 17.56 -0.31 1.60
C LEU A 57 17.96 0.52 2.83
N VAL A 58 17.00 1.19 3.48
CA VAL A 58 17.27 1.91 4.74
C VAL A 58 17.63 0.94 5.87
N HIS A 59 16.90 -0.18 6.00
CA HIS A 59 17.15 -1.19 7.03
C HIS A 59 18.53 -1.84 6.89
N GLU A 60 18.93 -2.16 5.65
CA GLU A 60 20.21 -2.77 5.31
C GLU A 60 21.38 -1.77 5.30
N ALA A 61 21.13 -0.50 5.65
CA ALA A 61 22.08 0.60 5.53
C ALA A 61 22.72 0.70 4.12
N ALA A 62 21.96 0.34 3.09
CA ALA A 62 22.42 0.34 1.71
C ALA A 62 22.60 1.76 1.17
N PRO A 63 23.63 2.00 0.31
CA PRO A 63 23.83 3.31 -0.32
C PRO A 63 22.57 3.80 -1.04
N GLY A 64 22.20 5.05 -0.79
CA GLY A 64 21.03 5.69 -1.43
C GLY A 64 19.67 5.29 -0.86
N GLY A 65 19.58 4.34 0.09
CA GLY A 65 18.31 3.93 0.69
C GLY A 65 17.54 5.08 1.33
N ARG A 66 18.23 5.91 2.14
CA ARG A 66 17.64 7.10 2.74
C ARG A 66 17.20 8.12 1.70
N ALA A 67 18.01 8.37 0.68
CA ALA A 67 17.65 9.29 -0.41
C ALA A 67 16.39 8.80 -1.16
N LYS A 68 16.27 7.50 -1.41
CA LYS A 68 15.08 6.92 -2.03
C LYS A 68 13.84 7.09 -1.15
N LEU A 69 13.93 6.75 0.14
CA LEU A 69 12.80 6.90 1.06
C LEU A 69 12.39 8.38 1.21
N ALA A 70 13.35 9.29 1.38
CA ALA A 70 13.08 10.72 1.43
C ALA A 70 12.44 11.23 0.14
N GLY A 71 12.89 10.76 -1.03
CA GLY A 71 12.29 11.08 -2.33
C GLY A 71 10.83 10.65 -2.43
N ILE A 72 10.52 9.41 -2.02
CA ILE A 72 9.13 8.90 -1.98
C ILE A 72 8.26 9.76 -1.06
N LEU A 73 8.73 10.03 0.17
CA LEU A 73 7.92 10.73 1.16
C LEU A 73 7.79 12.24 0.86
N SER A 74 8.73 12.82 0.10
CA SER A 74 8.71 14.24 -0.29
C SER A 74 8.07 14.51 -1.66
N THR A 75 7.53 13.47 -2.32
CA THR A 75 6.92 13.62 -3.66
C THR A 75 5.76 14.61 -3.65
N GLN A 76 5.62 15.36 -4.75
CA GLN A 76 4.52 16.32 -4.96
C GLN A 76 3.31 15.66 -5.64
N CYS A 77 3.23 14.33 -5.62
CA CYS A 77 2.04 13.58 -6.01
C CYS A 77 1.10 13.40 -4.82
N ASP A 78 -0.01 12.69 -5.04
CA ASP A 78 -0.97 12.29 -4.02
C ASP A 78 -0.32 11.61 -2.80
N ASP A 79 -1.10 11.47 -1.74
CA ASP A 79 -0.63 10.97 -0.46
C ASP A 79 -0.54 9.43 -0.37
N PHE A 80 -0.72 8.66 -1.45
CA PHE A 80 -0.86 7.21 -1.36
C PHE A 80 0.33 6.51 -0.67
N GLN A 81 1.55 6.73 -1.14
CA GLN A 81 2.74 6.13 -0.52
C GLN A 81 2.97 6.65 0.91
N ARG A 82 2.68 7.93 1.16
CA ARG A 82 2.79 8.53 2.52
C ARG A 82 1.77 7.91 3.48
N ALA A 83 0.53 7.72 3.04
CA ALA A 83 -0.53 7.13 3.85
C ALA A 83 -0.17 5.70 4.25
N ILE A 84 0.35 4.89 3.32
CA ILE A 84 0.85 3.54 3.64
C ILE A 84 2.03 3.62 4.61
N TYR A 85 3.04 4.45 4.34
CA TYR A 85 4.21 4.57 5.21
C TYR A 85 3.83 4.98 6.63
N TYR A 86 3.04 6.04 6.81
CA TYR A 86 2.64 6.53 8.12
C TYR A 86 1.64 5.61 8.82
N CYS A 87 0.86 4.82 8.07
CA CYS A 87 0.09 3.75 8.65
C CYS A 87 1.01 2.74 9.35
N LEU A 88 2.21 2.47 8.82
CA LEU A 88 3.17 1.45 9.28
C LEU A 88 4.25 1.95 10.24
N ALA A 89 4.61 3.23 10.15
CA ALA A 89 5.69 3.83 10.92
C ALA A 89 5.52 3.59 12.43
N GLY A 90 6.64 3.32 13.12
CA GLY A 90 6.66 3.10 14.57
C GLY A 90 6.46 1.63 15.01
N ARG A 91 6.03 0.72 14.13
CA ARG A 91 5.76 -0.69 14.47
C ARG A 91 6.96 -1.65 14.40
N GLY A 92 8.18 -1.16 14.26
CA GLY A 92 9.32 -2.01 13.94
C GLY A 92 9.50 -2.17 12.42
N VAL A 93 10.76 -2.16 11.98
CA VAL A 93 11.10 -2.16 10.55
C VAL A 93 10.78 -3.50 9.88
N VAL A 94 10.96 -4.61 10.61
CA VAL A 94 10.64 -5.95 10.09
C VAL A 94 9.13 -6.12 9.98
N GLU A 95 8.35 -5.70 10.99
CA GLU A 95 6.88 -5.74 10.92
C GLU A 95 6.33 -4.89 9.76
N MET A 96 6.87 -3.69 9.55
CA MET A 96 6.52 -2.82 8.43
C MET A 96 6.85 -3.48 7.07
N ALA A 97 8.02 -4.09 6.94
CA ALA A 97 8.43 -4.84 5.76
C ALA A 97 7.49 -6.03 5.49
N GLU A 98 7.22 -6.87 6.50
CA GLU A 98 6.35 -8.03 6.41
C GLU A 98 4.89 -7.66 6.05
N ALA A 99 4.39 -6.54 6.58
CA ALA A 99 3.06 -6.05 6.25
C ALA A 99 2.96 -5.64 4.77
N MET A 100 3.97 -4.96 4.24
CA MET A 100 4.04 -4.62 2.82
C MET A 100 4.25 -5.85 1.93
N ASP A 101 5.09 -6.81 2.33
CA ASP A 101 5.30 -8.06 1.59
C ASP A 101 4.00 -8.86 1.50
N TRP A 102 3.24 -8.95 2.61
CA TRP A 102 1.89 -9.50 2.61
C TRP A 102 0.96 -8.75 1.66
N LEU A 103 0.90 -7.42 1.74
CA LEU A 103 0.04 -6.60 0.88
C LEU A 103 0.36 -6.80 -0.61
N LEU A 104 1.65 -6.88 -0.96
CA LEU A 104 2.10 -7.15 -2.32
C LEU A 104 1.60 -8.48 -2.86
N THR A 105 1.38 -9.50 -2.02
CA THR A 105 0.78 -10.76 -2.47
C THR A 105 -0.66 -10.58 -2.97
N ILE A 106 -1.46 -9.78 -2.24
CA ILE A 106 -2.85 -9.46 -2.59
C ILE A 106 -2.89 -8.59 -3.85
N LEU A 107 -2.07 -7.55 -3.91
CA LEU A 107 -2.01 -6.63 -5.05
C LEU A 107 -1.55 -7.35 -6.32
N LYS A 108 -0.58 -8.27 -6.21
CA LYS A 108 -0.15 -9.11 -7.34
C LYS A 108 -1.28 -10.02 -7.82
N ALA A 109 -2.03 -10.64 -6.91
CA ALA A 109 -3.20 -11.46 -7.26
C ALA A 109 -4.27 -10.61 -7.96
N ARG A 110 -4.58 -9.43 -7.43
CA ARG A 110 -5.48 -8.43 -8.04
C ARG A 110 -5.06 -8.08 -9.46
N GLY A 111 -3.78 -7.78 -9.68
CA GLY A 111 -3.24 -7.50 -11.01
C GLY A 111 -3.33 -8.67 -11.99
N ARG A 112 -3.07 -9.90 -11.53
CA ARG A 112 -3.25 -11.11 -12.35
C ARG A 112 -4.72 -11.31 -12.75
N THR A 113 -5.65 -11.07 -11.83
CA THR A 113 -7.09 -11.13 -12.10
C THR A 113 -7.52 -10.06 -13.09
N ALA A 114 -7.04 -8.83 -12.94
CA ALA A 114 -7.31 -7.74 -13.89
C ALA A 114 -6.83 -8.09 -15.31
N ALA A 115 -5.61 -8.63 -15.44
CA ALA A 115 -5.07 -9.08 -16.72
C ALA A 115 -5.87 -10.25 -17.32
N TRP A 116 -6.33 -11.18 -16.48
CA TRP A 116 -7.17 -12.30 -16.92
C TRP A 116 -8.55 -11.83 -17.43
N LEU A 117 -9.24 -10.95 -16.69
CA LEU A 117 -10.52 -10.36 -17.11
C LEU A 117 -10.39 -9.59 -18.42
N SER A 118 -9.31 -8.80 -18.56
CA SER A 118 -9.01 -8.05 -19.79
C SER A 118 -8.86 -8.98 -21.00
N ARG A 119 -8.11 -10.09 -20.87
CA ARG A 119 -7.96 -11.09 -21.94
C ARG A 119 -9.28 -11.74 -22.34
N LEU A 120 -10.18 -11.94 -21.38
CA LEU A 120 -11.52 -12.50 -21.63
C LEU A 120 -12.55 -11.45 -22.07
N ARG A 121 -12.17 -10.16 -22.13
CA ARG A 121 -13.07 -9.03 -22.43
C ARG A 121 -14.27 -8.97 -21.48
N LEU A 122 -14.08 -9.42 -20.24
CA LEU A 122 -15.08 -9.32 -19.18
C LEU A 122 -15.02 -7.94 -18.54
N ARG A 123 -16.19 -7.38 -18.22
CA ARG A 123 -16.28 -6.09 -17.56
C ARG A 123 -15.93 -6.22 -16.09
N ARG A 124 -15.19 -5.23 -15.59
CA ARG A 124 -14.88 -5.04 -14.17
C ARG A 124 -15.59 -3.79 -13.67
N ARG A 125 -15.76 -3.68 -12.36
CA ARG A 125 -16.23 -2.43 -11.74
C ARG A 125 -15.19 -1.35 -11.98
N ASP A 126 -15.68 -0.13 -12.17
CA ASP A 126 -14.79 1.03 -12.20
C ASP A 126 -14.15 1.21 -10.83
N LEU A 127 -12.86 1.52 -10.86
CA LEU A 127 -12.13 1.90 -9.66
C LEU A 127 -12.33 3.40 -9.48
N VAL A 128 -12.87 3.78 -8.33
CA VAL A 128 -13.04 5.19 -7.96
C VAL A 128 -11.87 5.54 -7.06
N SER A 129 -10.99 6.43 -7.52
CA SER A 129 -9.86 6.89 -6.72
C SER A 129 -10.36 7.44 -5.38
N PRO A 130 -9.73 7.05 -4.25
CA PRO A 130 -10.06 7.64 -2.96
C PRO A 130 -9.52 9.07 -2.80
N TYR A 131 -8.61 9.50 -3.67
CA TYR A 131 -8.00 10.83 -3.64
C TYR A 131 -8.77 11.83 -4.50
N VAL A 132 -8.99 13.03 -3.94
CA VAL A 132 -9.67 14.14 -4.65
C VAL A 132 -8.76 14.79 -5.68
N SER A 133 -7.45 14.73 -5.47
CA SER A 133 -6.41 15.37 -6.27
C SER A 133 -5.21 14.44 -6.46
N GLU A 134 -4.46 14.67 -7.54
CA GLU A 134 -3.14 14.05 -7.78
C GLU A 134 -2.00 14.82 -7.07
N ALA A 135 -2.33 15.91 -6.36
CA ALA A 135 -1.40 16.68 -5.54
C ALA A 135 -1.46 16.25 -4.06
N PRO A 136 -0.46 16.60 -3.22
CA PRO A 136 -0.50 16.33 -1.79
C PRO A 136 -1.65 17.09 -1.13
N ASP A 137 -2.45 16.39 -0.32
CA ASP A 137 -3.40 17.00 0.61
C ASP A 137 -2.74 17.21 1.99
N GLY A 138 -1.85 16.29 2.38
CA GLY A 138 -1.11 16.30 3.64
C GLY A 138 0.21 17.09 3.60
N PRO A 139 0.82 17.35 4.78
CA PRO A 139 2.15 17.95 4.85
C PRO A 139 3.20 17.08 4.17
N VAL A 140 4.04 17.70 3.34
CA VAL A 140 5.15 17.04 2.65
C VAL A 140 6.43 17.19 3.47
N VAL A 141 7.18 16.10 3.65
CA VAL A 141 8.45 16.12 4.39
C VAL A 141 9.60 16.65 3.54
N SER A 142 10.71 17.00 4.20
CA SER A 142 11.96 17.35 3.53
C SER A 142 12.47 16.20 2.66
N ALA A 143 12.97 16.54 1.46
CA ALA A 143 13.64 15.59 0.56
C ALA A 143 15.08 15.23 1.00
N SER A 144 15.55 15.79 2.13
CA SER A 144 16.90 15.53 2.63
C SER A 144 17.09 14.04 3.01
N PRO A 145 18.19 13.39 2.59
CA PRO A 145 18.52 12.03 2.99
C PRO A 145 19.06 11.93 4.43
N ASP A 146 19.37 13.05 5.07
CA ASP A 146 20.04 13.11 6.38
C ASP A 146 19.07 13.07 7.56
N PHE A 147 17.87 12.50 7.37
CA PHE A 147 16.90 12.35 8.44
C PHE A 147 17.34 11.34 9.49
N GLU A 148 16.91 11.58 10.72
CA GLU A 148 17.17 10.69 11.85
C GLU A 148 16.24 9.47 11.83
N LEU A 149 16.80 8.30 12.07
CA LEU A 149 16.01 7.08 12.23
C LEU A 149 15.52 6.96 13.67
N GLY A 150 14.21 6.86 13.85
CA GLY A 150 13.60 6.59 15.15
C GLY A 150 13.85 5.15 15.63
N GLN A 151 13.57 4.87 16.90
CA GLN A 151 13.81 3.58 17.55
C GLN A 151 13.18 2.38 16.83
N SER A 152 12.04 2.57 16.16
CA SER A 152 11.37 1.52 15.38
C SER A 152 12.22 0.94 14.25
N TRP A 153 13.26 1.65 13.80
CA TRP A 153 14.17 1.14 12.76
C TRP A 153 15.18 0.10 13.28
N PHE A 154 15.29 -0.04 14.61
CA PHE A 154 16.28 -0.88 15.27
C PHE A 154 15.63 -2.04 16.06
N VAL A 155 14.31 -2.17 15.98
CA VAL A 155 13.55 -3.28 16.58
C VAL A 155 12.76 -4.00 15.49
N GLU A 156 12.58 -5.31 15.67
CA GLU A 156 11.86 -6.12 14.69
C GLU A 156 10.36 -5.79 14.68
N ARG A 157 9.76 -5.67 15.85
CA ARG A 157 8.32 -5.46 16.05
C ARG A 157 8.04 -4.35 17.06
N GLY A 158 6.80 -3.85 17.02
CA GLY A 158 6.29 -2.92 18.01
C GLY A 158 6.19 -3.58 19.40
N PRO A 159 5.87 -2.80 20.43
CA PRO A 159 5.56 -3.37 21.74
C PRO A 159 4.44 -4.40 21.60
N GLU A 160 4.59 -5.56 22.23
CA GLU A 160 3.55 -6.58 22.29
C GLU A 160 2.25 -5.96 22.83
N PRO A 161 1.08 -6.28 22.25
CA PRO A 161 -0.19 -5.81 22.77
C PRO A 161 -0.39 -6.32 24.21
N TYR A 162 -0.86 -5.42 25.07
CA TYR A 162 -1.36 -5.76 26.41
C TYR A 162 -2.53 -6.74 26.35
#